data_AF-B6EME9-F1
#
_entry.id   AF-B6EME9-F1
#
_cell.length_a   1.000
_cell.length_b   1.000
_cell.length_c   1.000
_cell.angle_alpha   90.00
_cell.angle_beta   90.00
_cell.angle_gamma   90.00
#
_symmetry.space_group_name_H-M   'P 1'
#
loop_
_entity.id
_entity.type
_entity.pdbx_description
1 polymer ?
#
loop_
_entity_poly.entity_id
_entity_poly.type
_entity_poly.pdbx_seq_one_letter_code
_entity_poly.pdbx_strand_id
1 'polypeptide(L)'
;MDFSQFGKKYGANSAALERMTTSQKLECLNLSNDIDKIKGYHFETVWLEEEFSEVEAKINLSELAGINKGDNYDTWLDSLETLKKQDHFTGFTSIQDFENILVNPNDIDELPRVILSNGKYYIDGNGRHRLTIAKCLGLDTKDVKVKLRKL
;
A
#
# COMPACT_ATOMS: atom_id res chain seq x y z
N MET A 1 -19.70 -5.53 2.66
CA MET A 1 -18.58 -6.15 1.91
C MET A 1 -18.26 -7.43 2.65
N ASP A 2 -18.45 -8.60 2.02
CA ASP A 2 -18.27 -9.92 2.66
C ASP A 2 -16.96 -10.55 2.16
N PHE A 3 -16.04 -10.79 3.09
CA PHE A 3 -14.67 -11.24 2.85
C PHE A 3 -14.43 -12.66 3.40
N SER A 4 -15.48 -13.33 3.90
CA SER A 4 -15.40 -14.53 4.73
C SER A 4 -14.99 -15.83 4.01
N GLN A 5 -14.97 -15.86 2.68
CA GLN A 5 -14.80 -17.11 1.91
C GLN A 5 -13.39 -17.39 1.38
N PHE A 6 -12.46 -16.43 1.43
CA PHE A 6 -11.22 -16.53 0.64
C PHE A 6 -10.01 -17.15 1.35
N GLY A 7 -9.86 -16.95 2.66
CA GLY A 7 -8.75 -17.56 3.44
C GLY A 7 -8.69 -19.09 3.33
N LYS A 8 -9.82 -19.74 2.99
CA LYS A 8 -9.91 -21.18 2.73
C LYS A 8 -9.52 -21.59 1.31
N LYS A 9 -9.69 -20.72 0.30
CA LYS A 9 -9.44 -21.03 -1.12
C LYS A 9 -7.95 -20.97 -1.48
N TYR A 10 -7.19 -20.14 -0.77
CA TYR A 10 -5.78 -19.87 -1.06
C TYR A 10 -4.83 -20.05 0.15
N GLY A 11 -5.30 -20.68 1.23
CA GLY A 11 -4.58 -20.79 2.50
C GLY A 11 -3.42 -21.80 2.54
N ALA A 12 -2.24 -21.27 2.88
CA ALA A 12 -1.16 -21.85 3.69
C ALA A 12 -0.66 -23.28 3.39
N ASN A 13 0.06 -23.46 2.28
CA ASN A 13 1.28 -24.28 2.18
C ASN A 13 1.66 -24.48 0.70
N SER A 14 2.66 -23.75 0.21
CA SER A 14 3.70 -24.35 -0.63
C SER A 14 4.78 -23.32 -0.95
N ALA A 15 6.02 -23.76 -0.93
CA ALA A 15 7.18 -23.06 -1.46
C ALA A 15 7.15 -22.89 -3.01
N ALA A 16 5.95 -22.84 -3.61
CA ALA A 16 5.70 -22.77 -5.04
C ALA A 16 4.39 -22.01 -5.37
N LEU A 17 3.99 -21.04 -4.55
CA LEU A 17 2.83 -20.20 -4.84
C LEU A 17 3.12 -19.33 -6.08
N GLU A 18 2.47 -19.67 -7.20
CA GLU A 18 2.35 -18.79 -8.36
C GLU A 18 2.00 -17.38 -7.87
N ARG A 19 2.68 -16.37 -8.42
CA ARG A 19 2.40 -14.97 -8.08
C ARG A 19 0.91 -14.73 -8.33
N MET A 20 0.19 -14.20 -7.33
CA MET A 20 -1.21 -13.84 -7.51
C MET A 20 -1.35 -12.94 -8.74
N THR A 21 -2.28 -13.29 -9.62
CA THR A 21 -2.62 -12.45 -10.77
C THR A 21 -3.26 -11.15 -10.28
N THR A 22 -3.29 -10.12 -11.13
CA THR A 22 -4.01 -8.87 -10.84
C THR A 22 -5.45 -9.15 -10.41
N SER A 23 -6.17 -10.00 -11.16
CA SER A 23 -7.57 -10.32 -10.88
C SER A 23 -7.75 -10.95 -9.50
N GLN A 24 -6.86 -11.87 -9.10
CA GLN A 24 -6.90 -12.48 -7.77
C GLN A 24 -6.66 -11.45 -6.66
N LYS A 25 -5.72 -10.52 -6.86
CA LYS A 25 -5.48 -9.43 -5.90
C LYS A 25 -6.70 -8.53 -5.77
N LEU A 26 -7.29 -8.10 -6.89
CA LEU A 26 -8.49 -7.26 -6.90
C LEU A 26 -9.67 -7.97 -6.24
N GLU A 27 -9.83 -9.27 -6.46
CA GLU A 27 -10.86 -10.08 -5.81
C GLU A 27 -10.64 -10.13 -4.28
N CYS A 28 -9.41 -10.39 -3.82
CA CYS A 28 -9.07 -10.38 -2.40
C CYS A 28 -9.34 -9.04 -1.72
N LEU A 29 -9.07 -7.94 -2.41
CA LEU A 29 -9.31 -6.60 -1.90
C LEU A 29 -10.78 -6.13 -2.09
N ASN A 30 -11.62 -6.92 -2.74
CA ASN A 30 -12.96 -6.56 -3.19
C ASN A 30 -12.98 -5.25 -4.01
N LEU A 31 -12.03 -5.12 -4.94
CA LEU A 31 -11.83 -3.96 -5.83
C LEU A 31 -12.13 -4.25 -7.31
N SER A 32 -12.66 -5.43 -7.64
CA SER A 32 -12.92 -5.84 -9.03
C SER A 32 -13.84 -4.85 -9.80
N ASN A 33 -14.71 -4.13 -9.08
CA ASN A 33 -15.61 -3.14 -9.66
C ASN A 33 -15.10 -1.69 -9.54
N ASP A 34 -13.95 -1.47 -8.88
CA ASP A 34 -13.39 -0.15 -8.57
C ASP A 34 -12.17 0.22 -9.43
N ILE A 35 -11.87 -0.58 -10.46
CA ILE A 35 -10.67 -0.41 -11.31
C ILE A 35 -10.58 1.00 -11.90
N ASP A 36 -11.66 1.50 -12.49
CA ASP A 36 -11.66 2.83 -13.13
C ASP A 36 -11.48 3.95 -12.09
N LYS A 37 -12.05 3.78 -10.90
CA LYS A 37 -11.86 4.70 -9.77
C LYS A 37 -10.40 4.73 -9.34
N ILE A 38 -9.77 3.56 -9.18
CA ILE A 38 -8.36 3.43 -8.77
C ILE A 38 -7.43 4.05 -9.81
N LYS A 39 -7.69 3.81 -11.11
CA LYS A 39 -6.94 4.42 -12.21
C LYS A 39 -7.10 5.94 -12.27
N GLY A 40 -8.24 6.46 -11.81
CA GLY A 40 -8.50 7.89 -11.72
C GLY A 40 -7.77 8.61 -10.58
N TYR A 41 -7.20 7.88 -9.62
CA TYR A 41 -6.39 8.50 -8.57
C TYR A 41 -5.06 9.03 -9.13
N HIS A 42 -4.70 10.24 -8.72
CA HIS A 42 -3.41 10.81 -9.09
C HIS A 42 -2.25 9.90 -8.63
N PHE A 43 -1.35 9.61 -9.56
CA PHE A 43 -0.13 8.85 -9.33
C PHE A 43 1.04 9.56 -10.01
N GLU A 44 2.18 9.65 -9.32
CA GLU A 44 3.44 10.09 -9.91
C GLU A 44 4.64 9.38 -9.28
N THR A 45 5.65 9.07 -10.09
CA THR A 45 6.95 8.58 -9.61
C THR A 45 7.93 9.73 -9.55
N VAL A 46 8.57 9.90 -8.40
CA VAL A 46 9.56 10.95 -8.16
C VAL A 46 10.93 10.35 -7.83
N TRP A 47 11.97 11.16 -8.04
CA TRP A 47 13.36 10.81 -7.74
C TRP A 47 13.93 11.86 -6.78
N LEU A 48 13.63 11.69 -5.50
CA LEU A 48 14.06 12.57 -4.43
C LEU A 48 15.30 11.98 -3.75
N GLU A 49 16.41 12.72 -3.82
CA GLU A 49 17.69 12.40 -3.18
C GLU A 49 18.07 13.56 -2.28
N GLU A 50 17.60 13.54 -1.02
CA GLU A 50 17.91 14.60 -0.06
C GLU A 50 18.24 14.00 1.31
N GLU A 51 18.92 14.78 2.14
CA GLU A 51 19.03 14.48 3.57
C GLU A 51 17.73 14.84 4.28
N PHE A 52 17.08 13.82 4.82
CA PHE A 52 15.81 13.98 5.53
C PHE A 52 15.99 13.80 7.04
N SER A 53 15.18 14.50 7.82
CA SER A 53 14.83 14.08 9.18
C SER A 53 13.55 13.24 9.15
N GLU A 54 13.38 12.33 10.10
CA GLU A 54 12.18 11.49 10.20
C GLU A 54 11.35 11.90 11.43
N VAL A 55 10.05 12.06 11.23
CA VAL A 55 9.07 12.25 12.32
C VAL A 55 7.90 11.28 12.13
N GLU A 56 7.30 10.82 13.22
CA GLU A 56 6.06 10.06 13.14
C GLU A 56 4.87 11.01 13.01
N ALA A 57 3.96 10.72 12.07
CA ALA A 57 2.76 11.51 11.86
C ALA A 57 1.63 10.66 11.29
N LYS A 58 0.39 11.11 11.55
CA LYS A 58 -0.78 10.62 10.85
C LYS A 58 -1.02 11.47 9.60
N ILE A 59 -0.97 10.85 8.41
CA ILE A 59 -1.20 11.53 7.14
C ILE A 59 -2.59 11.21 6.58
N ASN A 60 -3.10 12.11 5.74
CA ASN A 60 -4.25 11.83 4.89
C ASN A 60 -3.80 11.07 3.65
N LEU A 61 -4.36 9.88 3.41
CA LEU A 61 -3.98 9.05 2.28
C LEU A 61 -4.46 9.61 0.94
N SER A 62 -5.40 10.56 0.92
CA SER A 62 -5.71 11.31 -0.29
C SER A 62 -4.53 12.14 -0.79
N GLU A 63 -3.65 12.60 0.11
CA GLU A 63 -2.42 13.36 -0.17
C GLU A 63 -1.23 12.47 -0.54
N LEU A 64 -1.39 11.13 -0.46
CA LEU A 64 -0.42 10.18 -1.00
C LEU A 64 -0.49 10.21 -2.53
N ALA A 65 0.56 10.75 -3.14
CA ALA A 65 0.61 11.07 -4.57
C ALA A 65 1.38 10.05 -5.40
N GLY A 66 2.22 9.22 -4.78
CA GLY A 66 2.90 8.14 -5.50
C GLY A 66 4.12 7.61 -4.77
N ILE A 67 5.20 7.33 -5.51
CA ILE A 67 6.35 6.56 -5.01
C ILE A 67 7.67 7.27 -5.34
N ASN A 68 8.58 7.31 -4.37
CA ASN A 68 9.97 7.73 -4.55
C ASN A 68 10.84 6.56 -5.03
N LYS A 69 11.66 6.78 -6.07
CA LYS A 69 12.61 5.78 -6.62
C LYS A 69 11.97 4.41 -6.88
N GLY A 70 10.73 4.39 -7.35
CA GLY A 70 10.02 3.19 -7.77
C GLY A 70 10.34 2.80 -9.21
N ASP A 71 9.90 1.61 -9.63
CA ASP A 71 9.76 1.35 -11.08
C ASP A 71 8.82 2.42 -11.68
N ASN A 72 8.95 2.69 -12.98
CA ASN A 72 8.05 3.61 -13.67
C ASN A 72 6.64 3.01 -13.77
N TYR A 73 5.82 3.25 -12.74
CA TYR A 73 4.38 2.99 -12.75
C TYR A 73 3.64 4.22 -13.25
N ASP A 74 2.55 4.02 -13.98
CA ASP A 74 1.70 5.12 -14.46
C ASP A 74 0.49 5.33 -13.53
N THR A 75 0.07 4.29 -12.81
CA THR A 75 -1.10 4.32 -11.92
C THR A 75 -0.88 3.54 -10.61
N TRP A 76 -1.77 3.79 -9.64
CA TRP A 76 -1.86 2.97 -8.42
C TRP A 76 -2.19 1.51 -8.71
N LEU A 77 -2.95 1.24 -9.79
CA LEU A 77 -3.22 -0.12 -10.21
C LEU A 77 -1.93 -0.81 -10.65
N ASP A 78 -1.12 -0.20 -11.51
CA ASP A 78 0.15 -0.79 -11.97
C ASP A 78 1.06 -1.10 -10.78
N SER A 79 1.10 -0.20 -9.79
CA SER A 79 1.82 -0.44 -8.53
C SER A 79 1.29 -1.68 -7.79
N LEU A 80 -0.04 -1.82 -7.66
CA LEU A 80 -0.72 -2.95 -7.02
C LEU A 80 -0.40 -4.28 -7.72
N GLU A 81 -0.36 -4.28 -9.05
CA GLU A 81 -0.05 -5.45 -9.88
C GLU A 81 1.36 -6.00 -9.61
N THR A 82 2.32 -5.13 -9.25
CA THR A 82 3.70 -5.55 -8.99
C THR A 82 3.96 -6.08 -7.58
N LEU A 83 3.00 -5.92 -6.65
CA LEU A 83 3.17 -6.36 -5.26
C LEU A 83 3.24 -7.89 -5.15
N LYS A 84 4.25 -8.40 -4.43
CA LYS A 84 4.53 -9.86 -4.34
C LYS A 84 4.27 -10.51 -2.97
N LYS A 85 3.97 -9.75 -1.92
CA LYS A 85 3.77 -10.30 -0.56
C LYS A 85 2.32 -10.76 -0.43
N GLN A 86 2.08 -12.06 -0.63
CA GLN A 86 0.72 -12.62 -0.66
C GLN A 86 -0.02 -12.48 0.68
N ASP A 87 0.69 -12.56 1.80
CA ASP A 87 0.09 -12.43 3.14
C ASP A 87 -0.61 -11.07 3.36
N HIS A 88 -0.20 -10.03 2.60
CA HIS A 88 -0.87 -8.72 2.64
C HIS A 88 -2.20 -8.69 1.89
N PHE A 89 -2.55 -9.76 1.16
CA PHE A 89 -3.82 -9.91 0.43
C PHE A 89 -4.70 -10.99 1.04
N THR A 90 -4.11 -12.05 1.60
CA THR A 90 -4.84 -13.23 2.12
C THR A 90 -4.92 -13.28 3.65
N GLY A 91 -4.12 -12.48 4.35
CA GLY A 91 -3.99 -12.50 5.80
C GLY A 91 -5.12 -11.80 6.58
N PHE A 92 -6.19 -11.35 5.91
CA PHE A 92 -7.30 -10.63 6.53
C PHE A 92 -8.66 -11.09 6.02
N THR A 93 -9.68 -10.94 6.86
CA THR A 93 -11.07 -11.33 6.56
C THR A 93 -12.03 -10.15 6.57
N SER A 94 -11.53 -8.91 6.65
CA SER A 94 -12.31 -7.67 6.53
C SER A 94 -11.38 -6.48 6.29
N ILE A 95 -11.93 -5.35 5.83
CA ILE A 95 -11.17 -4.08 5.77
C ILE A 95 -10.64 -3.70 7.16
N GLN A 96 -11.42 -3.91 8.22
CA GLN A 96 -10.99 -3.63 9.60
C GLN A 96 -9.78 -4.48 9.99
N ASP A 97 -9.76 -5.75 9.60
CA ASP A 97 -8.61 -6.65 9.80
C ASP A 97 -7.39 -6.17 9.00
N PHE A 98 -7.60 -5.69 7.77
CA PHE A 98 -6.53 -5.09 6.97
C PHE A 98 -5.99 -3.81 7.61
N GLU A 99 -6.85 -2.94 8.13
CA GLU A 99 -6.42 -1.76 8.88
C GLU A 99 -5.55 -2.14 10.09
N ASN A 100 -5.87 -3.25 10.76
CA ASN A 100 -5.04 -3.80 11.82
C ASN A 100 -3.71 -4.37 11.29
N ILE A 101 -3.67 -4.97 10.10
CA ILE A 101 -2.41 -5.34 9.41
C ILE A 101 -1.56 -4.10 9.11
N LEU A 102 -2.20 -2.98 8.77
CA LEU A 102 -1.50 -1.72 8.60
C LEU A 102 -0.91 -1.18 9.92
N VAL A 103 -1.33 -1.66 11.10
CA VAL A 103 -0.87 -1.24 12.44
C VAL A 103 -0.11 -2.37 13.18
N ASN A 104 0.02 -3.58 12.62
CA ASN A 104 0.14 -4.79 13.45
C ASN A 104 1.34 -4.80 14.42
N PRO A 105 1.12 -4.93 15.74
CA PRO A 105 2.17 -4.93 16.76
C PRO A 105 3.16 -6.11 16.70
N ASN A 106 2.89 -7.13 15.89
CA ASN A 106 3.71 -8.35 15.79
C ASN A 106 4.78 -8.31 14.68
N ASP A 107 4.88 -7.21 13.91
CA ASP A 107 5.95 -6.96 12.95
C ASP A 107 6.63 -5.61 13.32
N ILE A 108 7.68 -5.71 14.14
CA ILE A 108 8.36 -4.63 14.88
C ILE A 108 9.15 -3.67 13.97
N ASP A 109 9.38 -4.03 12.72
CA ASP A 109 10.21 -3.22 11.82
C ASP A 109 9.37 -2.22 11.00
N GLU A 110 8.90 -1.21 11.74
CA GLU A 110 8.77 0.18 11.32
C GLU A 110 7.50 0.59 10.55
N LEU A 111 6.92 1.71 11.01
CA LEU A 111 5.87 2.45 10.30
C LEU A 111 6.29 2.65 8.83
N PRO A 112 5.36 2.56 7.86
CA PRO A 112 5.71 2.82 6.48
C PRO A 112 6.25 4.24 6.34
N ARG A 113 7.25 4.42 5.49
CA ARG A 113 7.89 5.71 5.29
C ARG A 113 7.34 6.42 4.07
N VAL A 114 7.24 7.73 4.19
CA VAL A 114 6.91 8.64 3.10
C VAL A 114 7.85 9.84 3.12
N ILE A 115 8.09 10.46 1.98
CA ILE A 115 8.73 11.77 1.88
C ILE A 115 7.65 12.82 1.66
N LEU A 116 7.67 13.90 2.44
CA LEU A 116 6.85 15.08 2.17
C LEU A 116 7.62 16.01 1.24
N SER A 117 7.09 16.25 0.04
CA SER A 117 7.65 17.21 -0.92
C SER A 117 6.52 17.96 -1.62
N ASN A 118 6.64 19.28 -1.70
CA ASN A 118 5.62 20.15 -2.32
C ASN A 118 4.18 19.91 -1.82
N GLY A 119 4.01 19.62 -0.52
CA GLY A 119 2.70 19.38 0.09
C GLY A 119 2.07 18.01 -0.23
N LYS A 120 2.83 17.10 -0.84
CA LYS A 120 2.39 15.74 -1.19
C LYS A 120 3.29 14.68 -0.55
N TYR A 121 2.72 13.51 -0.30
CA TYR A 121 3.45 12.38 0.25
C TYR A 121 3.82 11.36 -0.83
N TYR A 122 5.06 10.89 -0.78
CA TYR A 122 5.59 9.86 -1.69
C TYR A 122 6.10 8.69 -0.88
N ILE A 123 5.64 7.46 -1.18
CA ILE A 123 6.11 6.25 -0.51
C ILE A 123 7.63 6.13 -0.70
N ASP A 124 8.35 5.94 0.40
CA ASP A 124 9.79 5.77 0.39
C ASP A 124 10.19 4.43 1.05
N GLY A 125 10.89 3.58 0.31
CA GLY A 125 11.37 2.29 0.81
C GLY A 125 10.27 1.36 1.34
N ASN A 126 10.41 0.91 2.60
CA ASN A 126 9.60 -0.14 3.23
C ASN A 126 8.20 0.36 3.65
N GLY A 127 7.34 0.62 2.66
CA GLY A 127 5.94 0.98 2.88
C GLY A 127 5.02 0.63 1.71
N ARG A 128 5.60 0.26 0.55
CA ARG A 128 4.90 0.11 -0.72
C ARG A 128 3.67 -0.77 -0.64
N HIS A 129 3.79 -2.01 -0.17
CA HIS A 129 2.63 -2.90 -0.12
C HIS A 129 1.50 -2.34 0.74
N ARG A 130 1.83 -1.86 1.95
CA ARG A 130 0.87 -1.35 2.93
C ARG A 130 0.14 -0.12 2.38
N LEU A 131 0.90 0.87 1.91
CA LEU A 131 0.36 2.16 1.49
C LEU A 131 -0.32 2.11 0.11
N THR A 132 0.21 1.32 -0.84
CA THR A 132 -0.47 1.11 -2.14
C THR A 132 -1.83 0.45 -1.93
N ILE A 133 -1.91 -0.62 -1.13
CA ILE A 133 -3.20 -1.28 -0.87
C ILE A 133 -4.14 -0.33 -0.11
N ALA A 134 -3.66 0.37 0.92
CA ALA A 134 -4.46 1.35 1.66
C ALA A 134 -5.05 2.45 0.75
N LYS A 135 -4.25 2.97 -0.19
CA LYS A 135 -4.69 3.94 -1.19
C LYS A 135 -5.75 3.37 -2.13
N CYS A 136 -5.53 2.16 -2.66
CA CYS A 136 -6.49 1.50 -3.54
C CYS A 136 -7.82 1.20 -2.85
N LEU A 137 -7.79 0.83 -1.56
CA LEU A 137 -8.99 0.65 -0.73
C LEU A 137 -9.69 1.97 -0.38
N GLY A 138 -9.05 3.12 -0.61
CA GLY A 138 -9.61 4.43 -0.29
C GLY A 138 -9.72 4.69 1.21
N LEU A 139 -8.75 4.20 2.00
CA LEU A 139 -8.68 4.51 3.43
C LEU A 139 -8.37 6.00 3.63
N ASP A 140 -8.86 6.58 4.73
CA ASP A 140 -8.75 8.03 4.96
C ASP A 140 -7.36 8.45 5.47
N THR A 141 -6.89 7.82 6.56
CA THR A 141 -5.66 8.25 7.25
C THR A 141 -4.78 7.10 7.67
N LYS A 142 -3.48 7.37 7.85
CA LYS A 142 -2.53 6.37 8.33
C LYS A 142 -1.35 6.97 9.08
N ASP A 143 -0.94 6.30 10.16
CA ASP A 143 0.31 6.58 10.86
C ASP A 143 1.52 6.10 10.04
N VAL A 144 2.48 7.00 9.82
CA VAL A 144 3.65 6.81 8.96
C VAL A 144 4.87 7.51 9.57
N LYS A 145 6.07 7.16 9.09
CA LYS A 145 7.27 7.99 9.26
C LYS A 145 7.40 8.95 8.09
N VAL A 146 7.33 10.24 8.35
CA VAL A 146 7.48 11.29 7.36
C VAL A 146 8.92 11.77 7.35
N LYS A 147 9.56 11.64 6.20
CA LYS A 147 10.83 12.26 5.85
C LYS A 147 10.58 13.70 5.44
N LEU A 148 11.12 14.62 6.22
CA LEU A 148 11.08 16.06 6.01
C LEU A 148 12.45 16.54 5.54
N ARG A 149 12.48 17.37 4.49
CA ARG A 149 13.72 17.98 4.02
C ARG A 149 14.34 18.78 5.16
N LYS A 150 15.62 18.53 5.48
CA LYS A 150 16.35 19.40 6.41
C LYS A 150 16.51 20.77 5.75
N LEU A 151 16.09 21.82 6.48
CA LEU A 151 16.34 23.21 6.12
C LEU A 151 17.82 23.56 6.32
#